data_AF-A0AAC8PXW3-F1
#
_entry.id   AF-A0AAC8PXW3-F1
#
_cell.length_a   1.000
_cell.length_b   1.000
_cell.length_c   1.000
_cell.angle_alpha   90.00
_cell.angle_beta   90.00
_cell.angle_gamma   90.00
#
_symmetry.space_group_name_H-M   'P 1'
#
loop_
_entity.id
_entity.type
_entity.pdbx_description
1 polymer ?
#
loop_
_entity_poly.entity_id
_entity_poly.type
_entity_poly.pdbx_seq_one_letter_code
_entity_poly.pdbx_strand_id
1 'polypeptide(L)'
;MSSAALANTATVTATAQAASEDDLAAVFVARNGAINDTLRTAGEPLSPLTESVRDFTDEMSDDAMDDGTVATAQTPTTSSSPSITHDKLILNEPVVDAARILSASEKAHLSDQLRTLYNDNLAQAALVIIPSTEGMPIFDYAMAVADRWQLGRKDTDEGLLIVVAINDRDLYILTGYGLEGVLPDAALKRIIRQDIAPAFKSGQYAQGLSAGIASISERLRADPETLQRADTAIQEEENFGEESVSLFGLLIIGFIFGTFLTSIFGRVLGATIAAGGVGFMGMMAGAGFMVILIAIVLWLILLFFKGGSGGGRGGRGGRGGGGFVVLPTGGGGFGGGGFGSGGFGGGGGGFGGGGAGGSW
;
A
#
# COMPACT_ATOMS: atom_id res chain seq x y z
N MET A 1 60.55 1.72 -2.43
CA MET A 1 59.90 1.56 -1.11
C MET A 1 59.33 0.15 -1.03
N SER A 2 60.21 -0.82 -0.79
CA SER A 2 59.95 -2.25 -0.67
C SER A 2 60.56 -2.67 0.66
N SER A 3 59.74 -3.12 1.61
CA SER A 3 60.09 -3.89 2.84
C SER A 3 59.05 -3.76 3.96
N ALA A 4 58.12 -2.77 3.92
CA ALA A 4 57.12 -2.59 4.98
C ALA A 4 55.79 -3.33 4.73
N ALA A 5 55.48 -3.66 3.48
CA ALA A 5 54.21 -4.31 3.12
C ALA A 5 54.18 -5.83 3.36
N LEU A 6 55.34 -6.49 3.49
CA LEU A 6 55.43 -7.95 3.68
C LEU A 6 55.52 -8.36 5.16
N ALA A 7 55.74 -7.43 6.10
CA ALA A 7 55.74 -7.72 7.53
C ALA A 7 54.34 -7.71 8.16
N ASN A 8 53.34 -7.11 7.51
CA ASN A 8 51.96 -7.05 8.02
C ASN A 8 51.06 -8.20 7.53
N THR A 9 51.53 -9.03 6.61
CA THR A 9 50.75 -10.18 6.11
C THR A 9 51.06 -11.47 6.88
N ALA A 10 52.23 -11.57 7.54
CA ALA A 10 52.61 -12.77 8.29
C ALA A 10 52.08 -12.81 9.73
N THR A 11 51.72 -11.68 10.32
CA THR A 11 51.22 -11.61 11.71
C THR A 11 49.70 -11.82 11.82
N VAL A 12 48.97 -11.79 10.70
CA VAL A 12 47.49 -11.91 10.69
C VAL A 12 47.02 -13.37 10.55
N THR A 13 47.87 -14.29 10.12
CA THR A 13 47.48 -15.71 9.95
C THR A 13 47.74 -16.57 11.20
N ALA A 14 48.40 -16.06 12.24
CA ALA A 14 48.74 -16.87 13.43
C ALA A 14 47.83 -16.64 14.66
N THR A 15 46.95 -15.64 14.67
CA THR A 15 46.09 -15.32 15.83
C THR A 15 44.61 -15.48 15.57
N ALA A 16 44.21 -15.99 14.41
CA ALA A 16 42.81 -16.24 14.07
C ALA A 16 42.29 -17.63 14.49
N GLN A 17 43.09 -18.44 15.19
CA GLN A 17 42.74 -19.83 15.51
C GLN A 17 42.51 -20.13 17.00
N ALA A 18 42.44 -19.11 17.87
CA ALA A 18 42.01 -19.27 19.25
C ALA A 18 41.58 -17.92 19.86
N ALA A 19 40.37 -17.45 19.58
CA ALA A 19 39.75 -16.35 20.34
C ALA A 19 38.22 -16.46 20.30
N SER A 20 37.59 -16.37 21.47
CA SER A 20 36.14 -16.44 21.69
C SER A 20 35.43 -15.13 21.27
N GLU A 21 34.12 -15.21 21.00
CA GLU A 21 33.28 -14.12 20.47
C GLU A 21 33.35 -12.80 21.27
N ASP A 22 33.70 -12.85 22.55
CA ASP A 22 33.85 -11.67 23.40
C ASP A 22 35.06 -10.77 23.05
N ASP A 23 36.13 -11.32 22.47
CA ASP A 23 37.34 -10.53 22.11
C ASP A 23 37.15 -9.73 20.82
N LEU A 24 36.24 -10.14 19.93
CA LEU A 24 35.95 -9.42 18.68
C LEU A 24 35.10 -8.16 18.93
N ALA A 25 34.25 -8.17 19.96
CA ALA A 25 33.48 -7.00 20.38
C ALA A 25 34.40 -5.91 20.96
N ALA A 26 35.42 -6.29 21.74
CA ALA A 26 36.38 -5.35 22.32
C ALA A 26 37.21 -4.61 21.25
N VAL A 27 37.60 -5.30 20.17
CA VAL A 27 38.34 -4.68 19.05
C VAL A 27 37.47 -3.71 18.26
N PHE A 28 36.17 -3.99 18.09
CA PHE A 28 35.24 -3.11 17.38
C PHE A 28 34.88 -1.86 18.20
N VAL A 29 34.73 -2.01 19.52
CA VAL A 29 34.48 -0.89 20.45
C VAL A 29 35.72 0.02 20.57
N ALA A 30 36.92 -0.55 20.63
CA ALA A 30 38.18 0.23 20.63
C ALA A 30 38.38 1.03 19.33
N ARG A 31 37.93 0.49 18.18
CA ARG A 31 38.00 1.17 16.88
C ARG A 31 37.05 2.37 16.77
N ASN A 32 35.86 2.28 17.36
CA ASN A 32 34.87 3.38 17.34
C ASN A 32 35.16 4.45 18.41
N GLY A 33 35.79 4.08 19.54
CA GLY A 33 36.24 5.04 20.56
C GLY A 33 37.33 6.00 20.06
N ALA A 34 38.31 5.49 19.30
CA ALA A 34 39.41 6.30 18.78
C ALA A 34 38.99 7.37 17.76
N ILE A 35 37.87 7.15 17.04
CA ILE A 35 37.30 8.12 16.09
C ILE A 35 36.62 9.29 16.83
N ASN A 36 36.01 9.01 17.99
CA ASN A 36 35.30 10.02 18.77
C ASN A 36 36.24 10.96 19.54
N ASP A 37 37.40 10.47 19.98
CA ASP A 37 38.42 11.31 20.66
C ASP A 37 39.16 12.25 19.69
N THR A 38 39.30 11.87 18.42
CA THR A 38 39.84 12.77 17.37
C THR A 38 38.90 13.92 16.99
N LEU A 39 37.59 13.77 17.20
CA LEU A 39 36.59 14.81 16.92
C LEU A 39 36.42 15.80 18.08
N ARG A 40 36.78 15.42 19.32
CA ARG A 40 36.65 16.27 20.51
C ARG A 40 37.80 17.26 20.72
N THR A 41 38.88 17.15 19.95
CA THR A 41 40.12 17.93 20.14
C THR A 41 40.37 18.97 19.04
N ALA A 42 39.41 19.22 18.15
CA ALA A 42 39.50 20.24 17.10
C ALA A 42 38.37 21.27 17.25
N GLY A 43 38.57 22.23 18.15
CA GLY A 43 37.85 23.51 18.12
C GLY A 43 38.64 24.53 17.28
N GLU A 44 37.90 25.31 16.47
CA GLU A 44 38.30 26.47 15.61
C GLU A 44 38.53 26.21 14.09
N PRO A 45 38.23 27.20 13.22
CA PRO A 45 37.24 27.08 12.13
C PRO A 45 37.84 26.82 10.74
N LEU A 46 37.08 26.14 9.87
CA LEU A 46 37.49 25.82 8.50
C LEU A 46 36.63 26.54 7.45
N SER A 47 37.22 27.56 6.83
CA SER A 47 37.03 27.96 5.43
C SER A 47 38.28 28.76 5.02
N PRO A 48 38.85 28.63 3.79
CA PRO A 48 38.32 27.95 2.60
C PRO A 48 39.27 26.84 2.08
N LEU A 49 38.74 25.63 1.88
CA LEU A 49 39.36 24.58 1.03
C LEU A 49 38.49 24.34 -0.22
N THR A 50 38.05 25.41 -0.87
CA THR A 50 37.25 25.38 -2.10
C THR A 50 38.07 25.44 -3.39
N GLU A 51 39.38 25.18 -3.33
CA GLU A 51 40.26 25.40 -4.50
C GLU A 51 41.10 24.19 -4.92
N SER A 52 41.08 23.07 -4.19
CA SER A 52 41.83 21.85 -4.56
C SER A 52 40.99 20.62 -4.91
N VAL A 53 39.66 20.72 -4.87
CA VAL A 53 38.75 19.61 -5.29
C VAL A 53 38.25 19.78 -6.74
N ARG A 54 38.47 20.96 -7.35
CA ARG A 54 38.07 21.23 -8.74
C ARG A 54 39.04 20.69 -9.80
N ASP A 55 40.24 20.27 -9.41
CA ASP A 55 41.30 19.85 -10.33
C ASP A 55 41.41 18.33 -10.50
N PHE A 56 40.53 17.55 -9.84
CA PHE A 56 40.54 16.08 -9.93
C PHE A 56 39.29 15.50 -10.63
N THR A 57 38.35 16.35 -11.06
CA THR A 57 37.09 15.92 -11.71
C THR A 57 37.02 16.25 -13.20
N ASP A 58 38.07 16.82 -13.79
CA ASP A 58 38.05 17.32 -15.19
C ASP A 58 38.89 16.48 -16.17
N GLU A 59 39.45 15.35 -15.72
CA GLU A 59 40.31 14.48 -16.55
C GLU A 59 39.74 13.05 -16.72
N MET A 60 38.44 12.86 -16.47
CA MET A 60 37.75 11.58 -16.69
C MET A 60 36.31 11.78 -17.17
N SER A 61 36.14 12.65 -18.16
CA SER A 61 34.86 12.97 -18.80
C SER A 61 34.98 12.98 -20.33
N ASP A 62 35.77 12.06 -20.89
CA ASP A 62 35.95 11.95 -22.34
C ASP A 62 36.05 10.48 -22.80
N ASP A 63 35.16 9.61 -22.27
CA ASP A 63 34.86 8.32 -22.92
C ASP A 63 33.60 7.65 -22.32
N ALA A 64 32.41 8.11 -22.73
CA ALA A 64 31.16 7.35 -22.70
C ALA A 64 30.02 8.16 -23.33
N MET A 65 30.10 8.33 -24.64
CA MET A 65 28.90 8.55 -25.48
C MET A 65 28.31 7.16 -25.77
N ASP A 66 26.98 7.05 -25.67
CA ASP A 66 26.12 5.89 -26.06
C ASP A 66 25.74 4.89 -24.94
N ASP A 67 24.61 5.12 -24.28
CA ASP A 67 23.51 4.14 -24.24
C ASP A 67 22.21 4.81 -23.76
N GLY A 68 21.08 4.37 -24.31
CA GLY A 68 19.77 4.97 -24.19
C GLY A 68 19.21 5.00 -22.77
N THR A 69 18.33 5.96 -22.55
CA THR A 69 17.41 6.00 -21.40
C THR A 69 16.50 4.76 -21.42
N VAL A 70 16.97 3.67 -20.82
CA VAL A 70 16.10 2.56 -20.42
C VAL A 70 15.45 2.98 -19.11
N ALA A 71 14.18 3.38 -19.18
CA ALA A 71 13.32 3.42 -18.02
C ALA A 71 13.30 2.01 -17.40
N THR A 72 13.93 1.85 -16.23
CA THR A 72 13.91 0.60 -15.48
C THR A 72 12.48 0.32 -15.04
N ALA A 73 11.75 -0.48 -15.80
CA ALA A 73 10.51 -1.07 -15.34
C ALA A 73 10.85 -1.98 -14.16
N GLN A 74 10.54 -1.53 -12.94
CA GLN A 74 10.69 -2.34 -11.74
C GLN A 74 9.84 -3.61 -11.91
N THR A 75 10.50 -4.76 -12.00
CA THR A 75 9.84 -6.07 -12.08
C THR A 75 9.19 -6.34 -10.72
N PRO A 76 7.95 -6.87 -10.65
CA PRO A 76 7.30 -7.14 -9.36
C PRO A 76 8.18 -8.02 -8.48
N THR A 77 8.48 -7.53 -7.28
CA THR A 77 9.41 -8.10 -6.31
C THR A 77 8.79 -9.33 -5.62
N THR A 78 9.02 -10.52 -6.16
CA THR A 78 8.65 -11.78 -5.50
C THR A 78 9.73 -12.20 -4.51
N SER A 79 9.36 -12.81 -3.39
CA SER A 79 10.32 -13.30 -2.39
C SER A 79 10.83 -14.70 -2.75
N SER A 80 12.15 -14.90 -2.62
CA SER A 80 12.82 -16.21 -2.76
C SER A 80 13.10 -16.91 -1.41
N SER A 81 12.68 -16.30 -0.29
CA SER A 81 12.85 -16.89 1.04
C SER A 81 11.89 -18.07 1.24
N PRO A 82 12.28 -19.11 2.01
CA PRO A 82 11.36 -20.20 2.35
C PRO A 82 10.20 -19.67 3.19
N SER A 83 9.01 -20.21 2.94
CA SER A 83 7.79 -19.98 3.73
C SER A 83 8.06 -20.28 5.21
N ILE A 84 7.56 -19.39 6.07
CA ILE A 84 7.67 -19.53 7.51
C ILE A 84 6.28 -19.82 8.06
N THR A 85 6.18 -20.89 8.83
CA THR A 85 4.95 -21.28 9.52
C THR A 85 4.69 -20.31 10.69
N HIS A 86 3.42 -20.01 10.98
CA HIS A 86 3.00 -19.04 12.00
C HIS A 86 3.59 -19.31 13.40
N ASP A 87 3.84 -20.57 13.75
CA ASP A 87 4.44 -21.04 15.00
C ASP A 87 5.95 -20.71 15.13
N LYS A 88 6.60 -20.25 14.07
CA LYS A 88 8.01 -19.85 14.09
C LYS A 88 8.22 -18.33 14.11
N LEU A 89 7.16 -17.54 13.96
CA LEU A 89 7.24 -16.09 14.03
C LEU A 89 7.42 -15.61 15.47
N ILE A 90 8.44 -14.79 15.69
CA ILE A 90 8.78 -14.21 17.00
C ILE A 90 8.44 -12.73 16.95
N LEU A 91 7.62 -12.28 17.90
CA LEU A 91 7.39 -10.86 18.13
C LEU A 91 8.55 -10.32 18.97
N ASN A 92 9.53 -9.71 18.31
CA ASN A 92 10.64 -8.99 18.95
C ASN A 92 10.64 -7.51 18.55
N GLU A 93 10.06 -7.20 17.39
CA GLU A 93 9.93 -5.88 16.79
C GLU A 93 8.53 -5.71 16.20
N PRO A 94 8.04 -4.47 15.99
CA PRO A 94 6.76 -4.23 15.36
C PRO A 94 6.66 -4.77 13.93
N VAL A 95 7.80 -4.93 13.24
CA VAL A 95 7.86 -5.42 11.86
C VAL A 95 8.66 -6.71 11.79
N VAL A 96 8.02 -7.79 11.35
CA VAL A 96 8.63 -9.08 11.08
C VAL A 96 8.61 -9.33 9.57
N ASP A 97 9.74 -9.06 8.91
CA ASP A 97 9.93 -9.31 7.48
C ASP A 97 10.65 -10.66 7.25
N ALA A 98 9.85 -11.72 7.17
CA ALA A 98 10.33 -13.06 6.81
C ALA A 98 10.55 -13.20 5.30
N ALA A 99 9.89 -12.37 4.49
CA ALA A 99 10.03 -12.36 3.05
C ALA A 99 11.35 -11.71 2.58
N ARG A 100 11.99 -10.90 3.44
CA ARG A 100 13.22 -10.14 3.13
C ARG A 100 13.05 -9.23 1.92
N ILE A 101 11.91 -8.55 1.85
CA ILE A 101 11.59 -7.63 0.76
C ILE A 101 11.83 -6.17 1.13
N LEU A 102 11.99 -5.86 2.42
CA LEU A 102 12.23 -4.50 2.90
C LEU A 102 13.73 -4.25 3.05
N SER A 103 14.16 -3.06 2.65
CA SER A 103 15.46 -2.52 3.07
C SER A 103 15.45 -2.19 4.57
N ALA A 104 16.65 -2.05 5.15
CA ALA A 104 16.79 -1.68 6.56
C ALA A 104 16.12 -0.33 6.90
N SER A 105 16.22 0.64 5.99
CA SER A 105 15.57 1.96 6.15
C SER A 105 14.05 1.87 6.09
N GLU A 106 13.50 1.09 5.16
CA GLU A 106 12.04 0.90 5.04
C GLU A 106 11.48 0.18 6.27
N LYS A 107 12.17 -0.88 6.73
CA LYS A 107 11.79 -1.60 7.95
C LYS A 107 11.82 -0.69 9.17
N ALA A 108 12.85 0.15 9.31
CA ALA A 108 12.95 1.12 10.40
C ALA A 108 11.80 2.14 10.35
N HIS A 109 11.53 2.71 9.17
CA HIS A 109 10.44 3.67 8.98
C HIS A 109 9.08 3.08 9.36
N LEU A 110 8.75 1.89 8.86
CA LEU A 110 7.50 1.19 9.20
C LEU A 110 7.43 0.88 10.70
N SER A 111 8.54 0.43 11.30
CA SER A 111 8.61 0.15 12.74
C SER A 111 8.34 1.40 13.58
N ASP A 112 8.85 2.56 13.16
CA ASP A 112 8.62 3.83 13.86
C ASP A 112 7.17 4.30 13.72
N GLN A 113 6.54 4.12 12.57
CA GLN A 113 5.10 4.39 12.41
C GLN A 113 4.25 3.53 13.36
N LEU A 114 4.53 2.22 13.42
CA LEU A 114 3.80 1.30 14.32
C LEU A 114 4.05 1.62 15.81
N ARG A 115 5.28 1.99 16.17
CA ARG A 115 5.59 2.46 17.54
C ARG A 115 4.87 3.75 17.90
N THR A 116 4.71 4.66 16.94
CA THR A 116 3.97 5.90 17.15
C THR A 116 2.50 5.62 17.52
N LEU A 117 1.85 4.65 16.86
CA LEU A 117 0.49 4.23 17.24
C LEU A 117 0.41 3.75 18.70
N TYR A 118 1.41 2.99 19.14
CA TYR A 118 1.47 2.50 20.51
C TYR A 118 1.73 3.63 21.51
N ASN A 119 2.70 4.50 21.22
CA ASN A 119 3.08 5.62 22.09
C ASN A 119 1.94 6.64 22.25
N ASP A 120 1.15 6.83 21.20
CA ASP A 120 -0.02 7.72 21.20
C ASP A 120 -1.25 7.08 21.86
N ASN A 121 -1.14 5.87 22.42
CA ASN A 121 -2.24 5.09 23.01
C ASN A 121 -3.39 4.80 22.02
N LEU A 122 -3.09 4.66 20.74
CA LEU A 122 -4.09 4.40 19.70
C LEU A 122 -4.29 2.92 19.45
N ALA A 123 -3.19 2.18 19.22
CA ALA A 123 -3.23 0.74 18.96
C ALA A 123 -1.86 0.10 19.20
N GLN A 124 -1.86 -1.16 19.63
CA GLN A 124 -0.67 -2.00 19.58
C GLN A 124 -0.64 -2.76 18.26
N ALA A 125 0.11 -2.21 17.30
CA ALA A 125 0.15 -2.70 15.94
C ALA A 125 1.42 -3.51 15.61
N ALA A 126 1.27 -4.59 14.85
CA ALA A 126 2.37 -5.36 14.28
C ALA A 126 2.16 -5.64 12.79
N LEU A 127 3.27 -5.77 12.06
CA LEU A 127 3.31 -6.10 10.64
C LEU A 127 4.13 -7.36 10.41
N VAL A 128 3.56 -8.32 9.71
CA VAL A 128 4.19 -9.58 9.32
C VAL A 128 4.18 -9.70 7.81
N ILE A 129 5.37 -9.88 7.23
CA ILE A 129 5.53 -10.09 5.79
C ILE A 129 6.15 -11.46 5.58
N ILE A 130 5.43 -12.34 4.89
CA ILE A 130 5.85 -13.71 4.59
C ILE A 130 5.92 -13.95 3.08
N PRO A 131 6.73 -14.93 2.63
CA PRO A 131 6.72 -15.34 1.23
C PRO A 131 5.35 -15.88 0.80
N SER A 132 4.78 -16.83 1.55
CA SER A 132 3.50 -17.50 1.23
C SER A 132 2.91 -18.13 2.50
N THR A 133 1.59 -18.33 2.52
CA THR A 133 0.85 -19.09 3.52
C THR A 133 0.82 -20.60 3.24
N GLU A 134 1.44 -21.04 2.13
CA GLU A 134 1.45 -22.44 1.67
C GLU A 134 0.03 -23.03 1.45
N GLY A 135 -0.92 -22.18 1.05
CA GLY A 135 -2.30 -22.59 0.76
C GLY A 135 -3.25 -22.52 1.96
N MET A 136 -2.77 -22.08 3.13
CA MET A 136 -3.63 -21.69 4.24
C MET A 136 -4.34 -20.36 3.93
N PRO A 137 -5.65 -20.22 4.19
CA PRO A 137 -6.31 -18.91 4.06
C PRO A 137 -5.60 -17.86 4.91
N ILE A 138 -5.35 -16.67 4.34
CA ILE A 138 -4.55 -15.65 5.03
C ILE A 138 -5.19 -15.18 6.34
N PHE A 139 -6.52 -15.22 6.42
CA PHE A 139 -7.26 -14.95 7.66
C PHE A 139 -6.89 -15.95 8.76
N ASP A 140 -6.92 -17.25 8.46
CA ASP A 140 -6.59 -18.30 9.43
C ASP A 140 -5.12 -18.17 9.87
N TYR A 141 -4.23 -17.84 8.93
CA TYR A 141 -2.83 -17.55 9.25
C TYR A 141 -2.71 -16.35 10.19
N ALA A 142 -3.38 -15.23 9.89
CA ALA A 142 -3.37 -14.03 10.71
C ALA A 142 -3.94 -14.29 12.10
N MET A 143 -5.03 -15.05 12.21
CA MET A 143 -5.63 -15.44 13.48
C MET A 143 -4.66 -16.27 14.33
N ALA A 144 -4.01 -17.27 13.73
CA ALA A 144 -3.04 -18.10 14.45
C ALA A 144 -1.84 -17.29 14.99
N VAL A 145 -1.39 -16.28 14.24
CA VAL A 145 -0.36 -15.34 14.71
C VAL A 145 -0.89 -14.48 15.86
N ALA A 146 -2.10 -13.92 15.71
CA ALA A 146 -2.72 -13.05 16.69
C ALA A 146 -2.99 -13.76 18.03
N ASP A 147 -3.51 -14.99 18.00
CA ASP A 147 -3.77 -15.81 19.18
C ASP A 147 -2.50 -16.05 20.01
N ARG A 148 -1.37 -16.23 19.32
CA ARG A 148 -0.07 -16.44 19.98
C ARG A 148 0.51 -15.14 20.52
N TRP A 149 0.40 -14.07 19.74
CA TRP A 149 1.06 -12.81 20.07
C TRP A 149 0.24 -11.97 21.05
N GLN A 150 -1.07 -12.19 21.15
CA GLN A 150 -1.99 -11.50 22.05
C GLN A 150 -1.77 -9.99 22.03
N LEU A 151 -1.72 -9.42 20.82
CA LEU A 151 -1.52 -8.00 20.60
C LEU A 151 -2.70 -7.20 21.17
N GLY A 152 -2.40 -6.02 21.71
CA GLY A 152 -3.38 -5.16 22.38
C GLY A 152 -3.24 -5.24 23.89
N ARG A 153 -3.85 -4.27 24.59
CA ARG A 153 -3.92 -4.27 26.05
C ARG A 153 -5.09 -5.14 26.50
N LYS A 154 -4.90 -5.93 27.54
CA LYS A 154 -5.91 -6.86 28.09
C LYS A 154 -7.30 -6.25 28.34
N ASP A 155 -7.37 -4.97 28.67
CA ASP A 155 -8.64 -4.32 29.05
C ASP A 155 -9.30 -3.54 27.90
N THR A 156 -8.54 -3.23 26.84
CA THR A 156 -9.03 -2.39 25.74
C THR A 156 -9.01 -3.09 24.38
N ASP A 157 -8.36 -4.25 24.25
CA ASP A 157 -8.33 -5.05 23.02
C ASP A 157 -7.93 -4.25 21.75
N GLU A 158 -7.02 -3.29 21.92
CA GLU A 158 -6.54 -2.41 20.84
C GLU A 158 -5.42 -3.07 20.01
N GLY A 159 -5.58 -4.35 19.71
CA GLY A 159 -4.63 -5.10 18.88
C GLY A 159 -4.84 -4.83 17.40
N LEU A 160 -3.76 -4.64 16.64
CA LEU A 160 -3.80 -4.54 15.19
C LEU A 160 -2.70 -5.41 14.59
N LEU A 161 -3.05 -6.31 13.66
CA LEU A 161 -2.10 -7.15 12.97
C LEU A 161 -2.29 -7.02 11.46
N ILE A 162 -1.23 -6.65 10.75
CA ILE A 162 -1.19 -6.65 9.29
C ILE A 162 -0.35 -7.85 8.85
N VAL A 163 -0.92 -8.75 8.07
CA VAL A 163 -0.21 -9.89 7.47
C VAL A 163 -0.21 -9.74 5.96
N VAL A 164 0.95 -9.91 5.34
CA VAL A 164 1.13 -9.85 3.89
C VAL A 164 1.84 -11.10 3.39
N ALA A 165 1.22 -11.83 2.47
CA ALA A 165 1.80 -12.96 1.77
C ALA A 165 2.18 -12.55 0.34
N ILE A 166 3.47 -12.31 0.12
CA ILE A 166 3.98 -11.64 -1.08
C ILE A 166 3.76 -12.46 -2.35
N ASN A 167 4.05 -13.76 -2.30
CA ASN A 167 3.94 -14.66 -3.46
C ASN A 167 2.49 -15.05 -3.72
N ASP A 168 1.64 -15.02 -2.69
CA ASP A 168 0.21 -15.32 -2.81
C ASP A 168 -0.60 -14.09 -3.28
N ARG A 169 0.02 -12.91 -3.22
CA ARG A 169 -0.60 -11.60 -3.51
C ARG A 169 -1.85 -11.36 -2.67
N ASP A 170 -1.77 -11.75 -1.41
CA ASP A 170 -2.86 -11.64 -0.46
C ASP A 170 -2.39 -10.93 0.81
N LEU A 171 -3.27 -10.13 1.41
CA LEU A 171 -3.02 -9.46 2.68
C LEU A 171 -4.28 -9.44 3.55
N TYR A 172 -4.08 -9.45 4.85
CA TYR A 172 -5.16 -9.34 5.83
C TYR A 172 -4.79 -8.37 6.94
N ILE A 173 -5.72 -7.48 7.29
CA ILE A 173 -5.62 -6.60 8.45
C ILE A 173 -6.61 -7.10 9.48
N LEU A 174 -6.11 -7.64 10.59
CA LEU A 174 -6.89 -8.16 11.70
C LEU A 174 -6.94 -7.10 12.83
N THR A 175 -8.15 -6.83 13.31
CA THR A 175 -8.40 -5.87 14.40
C THR A 175 -8.90 -6.58 15.65
N GLY A 176 -8.44 -6.13 16.81
CA GLY A 176 -9.01 -6.50 18.10
C GLY A 176 -10.33 -5.78 18.36
N TYR A 177 -11.11 -6.28 19.31
CA TYR A 177 -12.47 -5.79 19.60
C TYR A 177 -12.52 -4.28 19.89
N GLY A 178 -11.49 -3.73 20.54
CA GLY A 178 -11.42 -2.30 20.86
C GLY A 178 -11.31 -1.39 19.66
N LEU A 179 -10.85 -1.91 18.52
CA LEU A 179 -10.66 -1.13 17.30
C LEU A 179 -11.82 -1.23 16.33
N GLU A 180 -12.75 -2.17 16.48
CA GLU A 180 -13.82 -2.42 15.49
C GLU A 180 -14.72 -1.19 15.27
N GLY A 181 -14.96 -0.39 16.32
CA GLY A 181 -15.77 0.83 16.20
C GLY A 181 -15.12 1.93 15.38
N VAL A 182 -13.78 1.97 15.34
CA VAL A 182 -13.01 2.98 14.60
C VAL A 182 -12.50 2.42 13.27
N LEU A 183 -12.15 1.14 13.22
CA LEU A 183 -11.63 0.40 12.07
C LEU A 183 -12.57 -0.76 11.70
N PRO A 184 -13.80 -0.47 11.22
CA PRO A 184 -14.69 -1.50 10.71
C PRO A 184 -14.14 -2.12 9.42
N ASP A 185 -14.57 -3.34 9.10
CA ASP A 185 -14.16 -4.09 7.90
C ASP A 185 -14.25 -3.24 6.61
N ALA A 186 -15.37 -2.55 6.38
CA ALA A 186 -15.56 -1.71 5.20
C ALA A 186 -14.50 -0.60 5.07
N ALA A 187 -14.08 0.00 6.19
CA ALA A 187 -13.04 1.01 6.19
C ALA A 187 -11.67 0.41 5.89
N LEU A 188 -11.35 -0.75 6.47
CA LEU A 188 -10.10 -1.46 6.20
C LEU A 188 -10.05 -1.93 4.74
N LYS A 189 -11.13 -2.50 4.19
CA LYS A 189 -11.24 -2.85 2.76
C LYS A 189 -10.96 -1.65 1.86
N ARG A 190 -11.50 -0.48 2.19
CA ARG A 190 -11.21 0.75 1.45
C ARG A 190 -9.73 1.11 1.52
N ILE A 191 -9.11 1.11 2.70
CA ILE A 191 -7.68 1.41 2.88
C ILE A 191 -6.82 0.43 2.07
N ILE A 192 -7.14 -0.86 2.12
CA ILE A 192 -6.44 -1.88 1.32
C ILE A 192 -6.55 -1.56 -0.16
N ARG A 193 -7.76 -1.27 -0.65
CA ARG A 193 -8.04 -1.02 -2.07
C ARG A 193 -7.43 0.29 -2.59
N GLN A 194 -7.46 1.35 -1.79
CA GLN A 194 -7.11 2.71 -2.21
C GLN A 194 -5.64 3.07 -1.90
N ASP A 195 -5.12 2.61 -0.76
CA ASP A 195 -3.82 3.07 -0.26
C ASP A 195 -2.72 2.00 -0.41
N ILE A 196 -3.07 0.72 -0.23
CA ILE A 196 -2.10 -0.38 -0.21
C ILE A 196 -1.95 -1.02 -1.60
N ALA A 197 -3.04 -1.55 -2.14
CA ALA A 197 -3.06 -2.35 -3.36
C ALA A 197 -2.46 -1.67 -4.60
N PRO A 198 -2.65 -0.35 -4.85
CA PRO A 198 -2.07 0.30 -6.03
C PRO A 198 -0.54 0.28 -6.03
N ALA A 199 0.09 0.51 -4.88
CA ALA A 199 1.54 0.45 -4.73
C ALA A 199 2.04 -1.01 -4.83
N PHE A 200 1.30 -1.95 -4.23
CA PHE A 200 1.64 -3.38 -4.28
C PHE A 200 1.62 -3.94 -5.71
N LYS A 201 0.67 -3.50 -6.55
CA LYS A 201 0.63 -3.84 -7.99
C LYS A 201 1.89 -3.42 -8.73
N SER A 202 2.55 -2.36 -8.25
CA SER A 202 3.80 -1.83 -8.81
C SER A 202 5.06 -2.37 -8.11
N GLY A 203 4.93 -3.36 -7.20
CA GLY A 203 6.04 -3.88 -6.40
C GLY A 203 6.55 -2.95 -5.29
N GLN A 204 5.84 -1.84 -5.03
CA GLN A 204 6.22 -0.81 -4.07
C GLN A 204 5.63 -1.14 -2.69
N TYR A 205 6.05 -2.25 -2.10
CA TYR A 205 5.46 -2.79 -0.85
C TYR A 205 5.63 -1.86 0.36
N ALA A 206 6.83 -1.34 0.60
CA ALA A 206 7.07 -0.43 1.71
C ALA A 206 6.21 0.84 1.62
N GLN A 207 6.04 1.37 0.40
CA GLN A 207 5.22 2.54 0.14
C GLN A 207 3.73 2.26 0.42
N GLY A 208 3.20 1.14 -0.10
CA GLY A 208 1.81 0.75 0.15
C GLY A 208 1.53 0.51 1.64
N LEU A 209 2.44 -0.16 2.34
CA LEU A 209 2.35 -0.39 3.79
C LEU A 209 2.39 0.91 4.58
N SER A 210 3.32 1.81 4.24
CA SER A 210 3.43 3.12 4.88
C SER A 210 2.16 3.96 4.69
N ALA A 211 1.59 3.95 3.48
CA ALA A 211 0.34 4.66 3.18
C ALA A 211 -0.84 4.06 3.95
N GLY A 212 -0.99 2.74 3.96
CA GLY A 212 -2.03 2.06 4.72
C GLY A 212 -1.94 2.32 6.23
N ILE A 213 -0.74 2.25 6.81
CA ILE A 213 -0.52 2.56 8.22
C ILE A 213 -0.86 4.04 8.51
N ALA A 214 -0.51 4.96 7.62
CA ALA A 214 -0.87 6.36 7.76
C ALA A 214 -2.39 6.58 7.76
N SER A 215 -3.13 5.97 6.83
CA SER A 215 -4.60 6.03 6.78
C SER A 215 -5.26 5.44 8.03
N ILE A 216 -4.72 4.32 8.54
CA ILE A 216 -5.16 3.74 9.82
C ILE A 216 -4.90 4.73 10.97
N SER A 217 -3.72 5.33 11.00
CA SER A 217 -3.31 6.31 12.01
C SER A 217 -4.18 7.56 12.02
N GLU A 218 -4.57 8.06 10.85
CA GLU A 218 -5.49 9.19 10.70
C GLU A 218 -6.87 8.82 11.26
N ARG A 219 -7.37 7.64 10.88
CA ARG A 219 -8.68 7.17 11.29
C ARG A 219 -8.76 6.93 12.81
N LEU A 220 -7.70 6.41 13.43
CA LEU A 220 -7.59 6.24 14.88
C LEU A 220 -7.60 7.58 15.65
N ARG A 221 -7.19 8.69 15.01
CA ARG A 221 -7.20 10.03 15.60
C ARG A 221 -8.45 10.85 15.24
N ALA A 222 -9.26 10.38 14.30
CA ALA A 222 -10.42 11.08 13.81
C ALA A 222 -11.51 11.19 14.89
N ASP A 223 -12.29 12.27 14.84
CA ASP A 223 -13.45 12.43 15.70
C ASP A 223 -14.61 11.53 15.22
N PRO A 224 -15.58 11.21 16.10
CA PRO A 224 -16.70 10.35 15.72
C PRO A 224 -17.55 10.87 14.55
N GLU A 225 -17.66 12.19 14.35
CA GLU A 225 -18.46 12.71 13.23
C GLU A 225 -17.75 12.54 11.90
N THR A 226 -16.43 12.74 11.83
CA THR A 226 -15.65 12.46 10.61
C THR A 226 -15.66 10.98 10.26
N LEU A 227 -15.56 10.09 11.25
CA LEU A 227 -15.69 8.64 11.04
C LEU A 227 -17.05 8.28 10.46
N GLN A 228 -18.14 8.80 11.04
CA GLN A 228 -19.49 8.54 10.52
C GLN A 228 -19.65 8.98 9.07
N ARG A 229 -19.20 10.21 8.73
CA ARG A 229 -19.26 10.70 7.34
C ARG A 229 -18.44 9.84 6.38
N ALA A 230 -17.25 9.41 6.81
CA ALA A 230 -16.40 8.54 6.01
C ALA A 230 -17.06 7.16 5.79
N ASP A 231 -17.71 6.61 6.81
CA ASP A 231 -18.37 5.31 6.77
C ASP A 231 -19.66 5.32 5.97
N THR A 232 -20.43 6.42 6.04
CA THR A 232 -21.59 6.61 5.15
C THR A 232 -21.15 6.74 3.69
N ALA A 233 -20.05 7.43 3.41
CA ALA A 233 -19.54 7.56 2.05
C ALA A 233 -19.07 6.21 1.47
N ILE A 234 -18.45 5.35 2.30
CA ILE A 234 -18.08 3.98 1.89
C ILE A 234 -19.32 3.17 1.52
N GLN A 235 -20.37 3.21 2.36
CA GLN A 235 -21.62 2.50 2.12
C GLN A 235 -22.31 2.99 0.84
N GLU A 236 -22.29 4.30 0.58
CA GLU A 236 -22.80 4.87 -0.67
C GLU A 236 -22.03 4.34 -1.88
N GLU A 237 -20.68 4.36 -1.86
CA GLU A 237 -19.85 3.82 -2.95
C GLU A 237 -20.14 2.34 -3.25
N GLU A 238 -20.30 1.50 -2.22
CA GLU A 238 -20.62 0.08 -2.40
C GLU A 238 -22.02 -0.12 -3.02
N ASN A 239 -23.02 0.64 -2.55
CA ASN A 239 -24.38 0.60 -3.12
C ASN A 239 -24.40 1.06 -4.59
N PHE A 240 -23.59 2.05 -4.96
CA PHE A 240 -23.44 2.46 -6.37
C PHE A 240 -22.73 1.38 -7.20
N GLY A 241 -21.84 0.58 -6.61
CA GLY A 241 -21.11 -0.51 -7.30
C GLY A 241 -21.97 -1.73 -7.62
N GLU A 242 -22.86 -2.14 -6.71
CA GLU A 242 -23.73 -3.31 -6.93
C GLU A 242 -24.96 -3.02 -7.80
N GLU A 243 -25.54 -1.82 -7.74
CA GLU A 243 -26.68 -1.46 -8.60
C GLU A 243 -26.27 -0.90 -9.98
N SER A 244 -24.97 -0.69 -10.24
CA SER A 244 -24.47 -0.11 -11.51
C SER A 244 -24.12 -1.13 -12.60
N VAL A 245 -25.04 -2.06 -12.87
CA VAL A 245 -25.45 -2.15 -14.28
C VAL A 245 -26.25 -0.87 -14.56
N SER A 246 -25.54 0.25 -14.67
CA SER A 246 -26.13 1.58 -14.73
C SER A 246 -27.25 1.53 -15.77
N LEU A 247 -28.49 1.80 -15.37
CA LEU A 247 -29.64 1.87 -16.28
C LEU A 247 -29.30 2.72 -17.52
N PHE A 248 -28.45 3.74 -17.35
CA PHE A 248 -27.89 4.53 -18.44
C PHE A 248 -26.86 3.77 -19.29
N GLY A 249 -25.93 3.02 -18.70
CA GLY A 249 -24.99 2.16 -19.44
C GLY A 249 -25.68 1.05 -20.22
N LEU A 250 -26.68 0.40 -19.62
CA LEU A 250 -27.50 -0.62 -20.28
C LEU A 250 -28.39 -0.01 -21.37
N LEU A 251 -28.90 1.21 -21.17
CA LEU A 251 -29.58 1.97 -22.21
C LEU A 251 -28.66 2.30 -23.39
N ILE A 252 -27.43 2.75 -23.14
CA ILE A 252 -26.46 3.11 -24.18
C ILE A 252 -26.04 1.85 -24.96
N ILE A 253 -25.70 0.77 -24.27
CA ILE A 253 -25.32 -0.50 -24.90
C ILE A 253 -26.52 -1.09 -25.67
N GLY A 254 -27.71 -1.08 -25.06
CA GLY A 254 -28.95 -1.52 -25.70
C GLY A 254 -29.31 -0.69 -26.92
N PHE A 255 -29.04 0.62 -26.91
CA PHE A 255 -29.26 1.51 -28.04
C PHE A 255 -28.24 1.31 -29.16
N ILE A 256 -26.94 1.19 -28.85
CA ILE A 256 -25.88 0.94 -29.84
C ILE A 256 -26.07 -0.45 -30.47
N PHE A 257 -26.29 -1.47 -29.65
CA PHE A 257 -26.51 -2.83 -30.13
C PHE A 257 -27.86 -2.95 -30.86
N GLY A 258 -28.88 -2.23 -30.38
CA GLY A 258 -30.20 -2.18 -31.02
C GLY A 258 -30.18 -1.51 -32.38
N THR A 259 -29.47 -0.39 -32.55
CA THR A 259 -29.30 0.25 -33.87
C THR A 259 -28.56 -0.64 -34.86
N PHE A 260 -27.56 -1.40 -34.39
CA PHE A 260 -26.87 -2.41 -35.19
C PHE A 260 -27.78 -3.58 -35.60
N LEU A 261 -28.55 -4.17 -34.67
CA LEU A 261 -29.51 -5.25 -34.97
C LEU A 261 -30.62 -4.79 -35.91
N THR A 262 -31.09 -3.56 -35.75
CA THR A 262 -32.09 -2.92 -36.61
C THR A 262 -31.56 -2.73 -38.04
N SER A 263 -30.25 -2.53 -38.20
CA SER A 263 -29.55 -2.47 -39.49
C SER A 263 -29.50 -3.83 -40.21
N ILE A 264 -29.35 -4.93 -39.46
CA ILE A 264 -29.20 -6.29 -40.02
C ILE A 264 -30.54 -6.97 -40.28
N PHE A 265 -31.45 -6.95 -39.31
CA PHE A 265 -32.70 -7.72 -39.34
C PHE A 265 -33.93 -6.89 -39.73
N GLY A 266 -33.73 -5.61 -40.03
CA GLY A 266 -34.79 -4.65 -40.33
C GLY A 266 -35.47 -4.09 -39.09
N ARG A 267 -36.27 -3.03 -39.30
CA ARG A 267 -36.67 -2.12 -38.23
C ARG A 267 -37.50 -2.75 -37.11
N VAL A 268 -38.40 -3.65 -37.46
CA VAL A 268 -39.36 -4.25 -36.49
C VAL A 268 -38.72 -5.39 -35.71
N LEU A 269 -37.98 -6.28 -36.40
CA LEU A 269 -37.34 -7.44 -35.77
C LEU A 269 -36.10 -7.05 -34.96
N GLY A 270 -35.29 -6.09 -35.43
CA GLY A 270 -34.13 -5.62 -34.68
C GLY A 270 -34.50 -4.90 -33.38
N ALA A 271 -35.55 -4.07 -33.41
CA ALA A 271 -36.04 -3.37 -32.22
C ALA A 271 -36.63 -4.34 -31.18
N THR A 272 -37.41 -5.35 -31.59
CA THR A 272 -38.00 -6.33 -30.65
C THR A 272 -36.95 -7.20 -29.98
N ILE A 273 -35.92 -7.65 -30.71
CA ILE A 273 -34.84 -8.46 -30.14
C ILE A 273 -33.98 -7.62 -29.18
N ALA A 274 -33.68 -6.37 -29.54
CA ALA A 274 -32.90 -5.48 -28.69
C ALA A 274 -33.62 -5.14 -27.38
N ALA A 275 -34.90 -4.75 -27.46
CA ALA A 275 -35.71 -4.45 -26.28
C ALA A 275 -35.97 -5.69 -25.42
N GLY A 276 -36.26 -6.83 -26.05
CA GLY A 276 -36.44 -8.11 -25.35
C GLY A 276 -35.17 -8.57 -24.63
N GLY A 277 -34.00 -8.45 -25.28
CA GLY A 277 -32.70 -8.78 -24.69
C GLY A 277 -32.35 -7.90 -23.50
N VAL A 278 -32.55 -6.58 -23.62
CA VAL A 278 -32.38 -5.61 -22.53
C VAL A 278 -33.31 -5.90 -21.36
N GLY A 279 -34.60 -6.13 -21.65
CA GLY A 279 -35.60 -6.47 -20.64
C GLY A 279 -35.29 -7.76 -19.89
N PHE A 280 -34.93 -8.82 -20.62
CA PHE A 280 -34.59 -10.12 -20.04
C PHE A 280 -33.31 -10.06 -19.21
N MET A 281 -32.28 -9.38 -19.71
CA MET A 281 -30.99 -9.25 -19.04
C MET A 281 -31.10 -8.46 -17.72
N GLY A 282 -31.82 -7.34 -17.73
CA GLY A 282 -32.01 -6.56 -16.49
C GLY A 282 -32.91 -7.27 -15.47
N MET A 283 -33.81 -8.15 -15.91
CA MET A 283 -34.63 -8.98 -15.01
C MET A 283 -33.79 -10.08 -14.32
N MET A 284 -32.84 -10.68 -15.03
CA MET A 284 -31.84 -11.61 -14.46
C MET A 284 -30.88 -10.91 -13.50
N ALA A 285 -30.56 -9.64 -13.75
CA ALA A 285 -29.71 -8.81 -12.89
C ALA A 285 -30.44 -8.20 -11.67
N GLY A 286 -31.71 -8.56 -11.42
CA GLY A 286 -32.44 -8.13 -10.22
C GLY A 286 -33.02 -6.72 -10.26
N ALA A 287 -32.90 -5.98 -11.38
CA ALA A 287 -33.33 -4.58 -11.49
C ALA A 287 -34.87 -4.37 -11.58
N GLY A 288 -35.66 -5.43 -11.37
CA GLY A 288 -37.11 -5.36 -11.15
C GLY A 288 -37.93 -4.87 -12.34
N PHE A 289 -39.16 -4.40 -12.05
CA PHE A 289 -40.15 -3.97 -13.06
C PHE A 289 -39.71 -2.75 -13.87
N MET A 290 -38.77 -1.94 -13.35
CA MET A 290 -38.29 -0.72 -14.01
C MET A 290 -37.57 -0.99 -15.33
N VAL A 291 -36.89 -2.15 -15.46
CA VAL A 291 -36.20 -2.55 -16.71
C VAL A 291 -37.21 -2.78 -17.84
N ILE A 292 -38.39 -3.30 -17.54
CA ILE A 292 -39.43 -3.58 -18.53
C ILE A 292 -39.96 -2.27 -19.13
N LEU A 293 -40.21 -1.26 -18.29
CA LEU A 293 -40.62 0.07 -18.75
C LEU A 293 -39.56 0.68 -19.69
N ILE A 294 -38.29 0.48 -19.37
CA ILE A 294 -37.16 1.03 -20.12
C ILE A 294 -36.94 0.28 -21.43
N ALA A 295 -37.10 -1.04 -21.44
CA ALA A 295 -37.11 -1.85 -22.66
C ALA A 295 -38.23 -1.41 -23.60
N ILE A 296 -39.42 -1.11 -23.07
CA ILE A 296 -40.56 -0.60 -23.85
C ILE A 296 -40.26 0.80 -24.40
N VAL A 297 -39.67 1.70 -23.59
CA VAL A 297 -39.27 3.04 -24.04
C VAL A 297 -38.20 2.96 -25.13
N LEU A 298 -37.18 2.11 -24.98
CA LEU A 298 -36.17 1.85 -26.02
C LEU A 298 -36.78 1.29 -27.30
N TRP A 299 -37.71 0.34 -27.17
CA TRP A 299 -38.41 -0.24 -28.31
C TRP A 299 -39.15 0.83 -29.11
N LEU A 300 -39.88 1.72 -28.43
CA LEU A 300 -40.56 2.85 -29.04
C LEU A 300 -39.57 3.84 -29.67
N ILE A 301 -38.49 4.19 -28.96
CA ILE A 301 -37.46 5.11 -29.49
C ILE A 301 -36.87 4.54 -30.79
N LEU A 302 -36.47 3.27 -30.83
CA LEU A 302 -35.89 2.64 -32.02
C LEU A 302 -36.92 2.50 -33.18
N LEU A 303 -38.21 2.35 -32.86
CA LEU A 303 -39.27 2.25 -33.86
C LEU A 303 -39.61 3.60 -34.50
N PHE A 304 -39.52 4.69 -33.73
CA PHE A 304 -39.89 6.05 -34.15
C PHE A 304 -38.70 6.97 -34.51
N PHE A 305 -37.46 6.64 -34.15
CA PHE A 305 -36.28 7.37 -34.60
C PHE A 305 -36.11 7.20 -36.12
N LYS A 306 -36.50 8.23 -36.88
CA LYS A 306 -36.28 8.31 -38.33
C LYS A 306 -34.79 8.53 -38.57
N GLY A 307 -34.09 7.49 -39.01
CA GLY A 307 -32.66 7.53 -39.32
C GLY A 307 -32.27 8.75 -40.15
N GLY A 308 -31.54 9.67 -39.52
CA GLY A 308 -30.89 10.79 -40.17
C GLY A 308 -29.54 10.34 -40.73
N SER A 309 -29.54 9.81 -41.95
CA SER A 309 -28.36 9.85 -42.81
C SER A 309 -28.33 11.21 -43.51
N GLY A 310 -27.31 12.03 -43.29
CA GLY A 310 -27.12 13.30 -44.00
C GLY A 310 -26.18 14.26 -43.27
N GLY A 311 -25.02 14.53 -43.85
CA GLY A 311 -23.94 15.30 -43.23
C GLY A 311 -24.06 16.82 -43.32
N GLY A 312 -23.06 17.50 -42.76
CA GLY A 312 -22.61 18.82 -43.20
C GLY A 312 -22.80 19.99 -42.23
N ARG A 313 -21.64 20.50 -41.77
CA ARG A 313 -21.20 21.91 -41.82
C ARG A 313 -21.64 22.89 -40.71
N GLY A 314 -20.62 23.42 -40.03
CA GLY A 314 -20.56 24.75 -39.40
C GLY A 314 -21.17 24.82 -37.99
N GLY A 315 -20.57 25.45 -36.99
CA GLY A 315 -19.38 26.27 -36.88
C GLY A 315 -19.41 27.04 -35.56
N ARG A 316 -18.23 27.47 -35.11
CA ARG A 316 -17.99 28.69 -34.33
C ARG A 316 -18.39 28.73 -32.83
N GLY A 317 -17.34 28.64 -32.00
CA GLY A 317 -16.92 29.74 -31.12
C GLY A 317 -17.35 29.70 -29.65
N GLY A 318 -16.41 30.02 -28.74
CA GLY A 318 -16.77 30.49 -27.40
C GLY A 318 -15.81 30.17 -26.25
N ARG A 319 -14.67 30.87 -26.21
CA ARG A 319 -13.95 31.47 -25.05
C ARG A 319 -14.46 31.22 -23.60
N GLY A 320 -13.48 31.07 -22.69
CA GLY A 320 -13.54 31.41 -21.26
C GLY A 320 -13.19 30.20 -20.38
N GLY A 321 -12.13 30.15 -19.57
CA GLY A 321 -11.44 31.19 -18.80
C GLY A 321 -11.83 31.04 -17.32
N GLY A 322 -10.91 30.58 -16.47
CA GLY A 322 -11.11 30.55 -15.02
C GLY A 322 -10.20 29.57 -14.30
N GLY A 323 -9.04 30.05 -13.83
CA GLY A 323 -8.15 29.31 -12.95
C GLY A 323 -8.71 29.23 -11.53
N PHE A 324 -8.36 28.15 -10.83
CA PHE A 324 -8.66 27.98 -9.41
C PHE A 324 -7.38 28.11 -8.58
N VAL A 325 -7.51 28.87 -7.49
CA VAL A 325 -6.46 29.30 -6.57
C VAL A 325 -6.36 28.29 -5.42
N VAL A 326 -5.13 27.90 -5.10
CA VAL A 326 -4.75 27.06 -3.96
C VAL A 326 -4.69 27.93 -2.70
N LEU A 327 -5.36 27.51 -1.62
CA LEU A 327 -5.10 28.00 -0.26
C LEU A 327 -4.33 26.94 0.54
N PRO A 328 -3.36 27.34 1.38
CA PRO A 328 -2.59 26.43 2.21
C PRO A 328 -3.29 26.18 3.55
N THR A 329 -3.43 24.92 3.94
CA THR A 329 -3.69 24.54 5.33
C THR A 329 -2.37 24.21 6.01
N GLY A 330 -1.99 25.05 6.97
CA GLY A 330 -0.80 24.90 7.79
C GLY A 330 -0.94 23.74 8.78
N GLY A 331 0.05 22.86 8.80
CA GLY A 331 0.22 21.80 9.78
C GLY A 331 0.82 22.34 11.08
N GLY A 332 0.20 21.98 12.20
CA GLY A 332 0.79 22.09 13.54
C GLY A 332 1.67 20.87 13.81
N GLY A 333 2.88 21.12 14.30
CA GLY A 333 3.78 20.08 14.76
C GLY A 333 3.63 19.81 16.25
N PHE A 334 3.86 18.56 16.65
CA PHE A 334 4.26 18.17 18.00
C PHE A 334 5.25 17.00 17.91
N GLY A 335 6.52 17.26 18.22
CA GLY A 335 7.50 16.24 18.62
C GLY A 335 7.33 15.96 20.13
N GLY A 336 7.42 14.72 20.62
CA GLY A 336 8.63 13.91 20.77
C GLY A 336 9.15 14.09 22.21
N GLY A 337 9.51 13.10 23.03
CA GLY A 337 9.59 11.64 22.96
C GLY A 337 10.07 11.14 24.34
N GLY A 338 10.15 9.83 24.55
CA GLY A 338 10.74 9.23 25.76
C GLY A 338 10.97 7.73 25.58
N PHE A 339 12.25 7.34 25.55
CA PHE A 339 12.75 6.02 25.17
C PHE A 339 12.66 5.00 26.32
N GLY A 340 12.27 3.77 25.99
CA GLY A 340 12.44 2.59 26.83
C GLY A 340 12.64 1.36 25.95
N SER A 341 13.87 0.86 25.87
CA SER A 341 14.20 -0.40 25.18
C SER A 341 13.75 -1.58 26.04
N GLY A 342 12.48 -1.97 25.88
CA GLY A 342 11.93 -3.25 26.32
C GLY A 342 11.41 -4.01 25.10
N GLY A 343 11.58 -5.34 25.06
CA GLY A 343 11.15 -6.15 23.92
C GLY A 343 9.70 -5.91 23.52
N PHE A 344 9.41 -5.83 22.21
CA PHE A 344 8.05 -5.66 21.71
C PHE A 344 7.30 -6.98 21.90
N GLY A 345 6.35 -7.01 22.84
CA GLY A 345 5.52 -8.17 23.15
C GLY A 345 4.07 -7.74 23.33
N GLY A 346 3.11 -8.61 22.98
CA GLY A 346 1.68 -8.30 23.12
C GLY A 346 1.25 -8.13 24.57
N GLY A 347 0.31 -7.21 24.81
CA GLY A 347 -0.21 -6.88 26.13
C GLY A 347 -1.39 -7.75 26.60
N GLY A 348 -1.77 -8.80 25.87
CA GLY A 348 -2.83 -9.72 26.23
C GLY A 348 -4.21 -9.40 25.65
N GLY A 349 -4.29 -8.62 24.56
CA GLY A 349 -5.55 -8.30 23.89
C GLY A 349 -6.16 -9.47 23.09
N GLY A 350 -7.48 -9.49 22.99
CA GLY A 350 -8.27 -10.48 22.27
C GLY A 350 -8.64 -10.05 20.84
N PHE A 351 -8.70 -11.03 19.94
CA PHE A 351 -9.16 -10.86 18.56
C PHE A 351 -10.45 -11.65 18.32
N GLY A 352 -11.44 -11.01 17.70
CA GLY A 352 -12.74 -11.61 17.43
C GLY A 352 -12.94 -12.14 16.01
N GLY A 353 -11.94 -11.99 15.15
CA GLY A 353 -12.08 -12.21 13.71
C GLY A 353 -12.48 -10.96 12.92
N GLY A 354 -12.60 -9.80 13.57
CA GLY A 354 -12.74 -8.51 12.89
C GLY A 354 -11.54 -8.18 12.01
N GLY A 355 -11.76 -7.45 10.93
CA GLY A 355 -10.71 -7.11 9.97
C GLY A 355 -11.17 -7.11 8.53
N ALA A 356 -10.22 -6.98 7.61
CA ALA A 356 -10.44 -7.05 6.17
C ALA A 356 -9.27 -7.73 5.45
N GLY A 357 -9.59 -8.54 4.44
CA GLY A 357 -8.64 -9.11 3.50
C GLY A 357 -8.67 -8.42 2.13
N GLY A 358 -7.59 -8.53 1.37
CA GLY A 358 -7.56 -8.10 -0.02
C GLY A 358 -6.35 -8.61 -0.81
N SER A 359 -6.55 -8.79 -2.11
CA SER A 359 -5.53 -9.28 -3.05
C SER A 359 -5.11 -8.20 -4.06
N TRP A 360 -3.93 -8.35 -4.70
CA TRP A 360 -3.42 -7.37 -5.68
C TRP A 360 -2.81 -7.93 -6.98
#